data_AF-A0A2S4VRK7-F1
#
_entry.id   AF-A0A2S4VRK7-F1
#
_cell.length_a   1.000
_cell.length_b   1.000
_cell.length_c   1.000
_cell.angle_alpha   90.00
_cell.angle_beta   90.00
_cell.angle_gamma   90.00
#
_symmetry.space_group_name_H-M   'P 1'
#
loop_
_entity.id
_entity.type
_entity.pdbx_description
1 polymer ?
#
loop_
_entity_poly.entity_id
_entity_poly.type
_entity_poly.pdbx_seq_one_letter_code
_entity_poly.pdbx_strand_id
1 'polypeptide(L)'
;MSSGDVPQFTWNIIQDGTAFALFGIEILPLPGPSSWKVFRIEFGIKAYICTSYLIDKTIYYVSDVSMIPKETMERLKKSLDSGTTEGKKESINGGLKVLIIDTLRLLPHASHFGIAQSIHVA
;
A
#
# COMPACT_ATOMS: atom_id res chain seq x y z
N MET A 1 -10.68 -27.61 28.85
CA MET A 1 -11.37 -27.52 27.55
C MET A 1 -12.74 -26.91 27.82
N SER A 2 -12.98 -25.66 27.44
CA SER A 2 -14.30 -25.03 27.56
C SER A 2 -14.73 -24.55 26.18
N SER A 3 -15.80 -25.17 25.70
CA SER A 3 -16.51 -24.89 24.46
C SER A 3 -17.30 -23.59 24.60
N GLY A 4 -17.06 -22.59 23.74
CA GLY A 4 -17.94 -21.42 23.61
C GLY A 4 -17.29 -20.04 23.59
N ASP A 5 -16.01 -19.89 23.24
CA ASP A 5 -15.43 -18.55 23.11
C ASP A 5 -16.13 -17.76 21.98
N VAL A 6 -16.80 -16.67 22.38
CA VAL A 6 -17.37 -15.69 21.45
C VAL A 6 -16.20 -14.87 20.90
N PRO A 7 -16.04 -14.73 19.57
CA PRO A 7 -14.96 -13.93 19.01
C PRO A 7 -15.07 -12.49 19.50
N GLN A 8 -14.00 -12.01 20.14
CA GLN A 8 -13.87 -10.61 20.54
C GLN A 8 -12.97 -9.90 19.53
N PHE A 9 -13.48 -8.80 18.97
CA PHE A 9 -12.71 -7.93 18.08
C PHE A 9 -12.17 -6.73 18.86
N THR A 10 -10.87 -6.49 18.72
CA THR A 10 -10.24 -5.24 19.17
C THR A 10 -10.05 -4.34 17.96
N TRP A 11 -10.73 -3.20 17.96
CA TRP A 11 -10.61 -2.21 16.90
C TRP A 11 -9.40 -1.32 17.13
N ASN A 12 -8.50 -1.26 16.13
CA ASN A 12 -7.33 -0.40 16.14
C ASN A 12 -7.44 0.57 14.96
N ILE A 13 -7.30 1.86 15.22
CA ILE A 13 -7.34 2.88 14.17
C ILE A 13 -5.95 3.03 13.57
N ILE A 14 -5.85 2.82 12.27
CA ILE A 14 -4.61 2.99 11.50
C ILE A 14 -4.58 4.42 10.94
N GLN A 15 -3.43 5.08 11.03
CA GLN A 15 -3.22 6.42 10.46
C GLN A 15 -2.20 6.35 9.34
N ASP A 16 -2.58 6.86 8.17
CA ASP A 16 -1.69 6.93 7.01
C ASP A 16 -0.42 7.74 7.30
N GLY A 17 0.74 7.20 6.91
CA GLY A 17 2.05 7.80 7.13
C GLY A 17 2.65 7.55 8.52
N THR A 18 1.90 6.92 9.44
CA THR A 18 2.38 6.58 10.78
C THR A 18 2.59 5.07 10.88
N ALA A 19 3.85 4.65 11.00
CA ALA A 19 4.18 3.25 11.17
C ALA A 19 3.73 2.72 12.53
N PHE A 20 3.38 1.44 12.58
CA PHE A 20 3.08 0.70 13.80
C PHE A 20 3.72 -0.70 13.76
N ALA A 21 3.92 -1.31 14.93
CA ALA A 21 4.45 -2.66 15.03
C ALA A 21 3.34 -3.66 15.28
N LEU A 22 3.31 -4.75 14.51
CA LEU A 22 2.41 -5.88 14.72
C LEU A 22 3.25 -7.15 14.79
N PHE A 23 3.29 -7.79 15.97
CA PHE A 23 4.13 -8.98 16.22
C PHE A 23 5.63 -8.79 15.88
N GLY A 24 6.17 -7.58 16.13
CA GLY A 24 7.56 -7.25 15.83
C GLY A 24 7.83 -6.86 14.37
N ILE A 25 6.81 -6.83 13.52
CA ILE A 25 6.89 -6.43 12.12
C ILE A 25 6.45 -4.96 12.02
N GLU A 26 7.30 -4.10 11.43
CA GLU A 26 6.92 -2.72 11.14
C GLU A 26 5.97 -2.69 9.94
N ILE A 27 4.82 -2.03 10.11
CA ILE A 27 3.83 -1.80 9.07
C ILE A 27 3.69 -0.29 8.91
N LEU A 28 4.03 0.23 7.73
CA LEU A 28 3.82 1.62 7.35
C LEU A 28 2.65 1.71 6.37
N PRO A 29 1.48 2.22 6.80
CA PRO A 29 0.40 2.56 5.90
C PRO A 29 0.80 3.78 5.07
N LEU A 30 0.63 3.68 3.76
CA LEU A 30 0.89 4.76 2.81
C LEU A 30 -0.44 5.24 2.21
N PRO A 31 -0.73 6.55 2.29
CA PRO A 31 -1.96 7.11 1.76
C PRO A 31 -1.97 7.03 0.24
N GLY A 32 -3.16 6.94 -0.33
CA GLY A 32 -3.41 7.52 -1.64
C GLY A 32 -3.50 6.61 -2.86
N PRO A 33 -3.21 5.29 -2.88
CA PRO A 33 -3.59 4.56 -4.08
C PRO A 33 -5.12 4.59 -4.17
N SER A 34 -5.62 5.08 -5.29
CA SER A 34 -7.03 5.40 -5.49
C SER A 34 -7.59 4.50 -6.57
N SER A 35 -8.78 3.96 -6.30
CA SER A 35 -9.64 3.48 -7.36
C SER A 35 -10.34 4.70 -7.96
N TRP A 36 -10.32 4.82 -9.29
CA TRP A 36 -11.12 5.78 -10.05
C TRP A 36 -12.61 5.36 -10.02
N LYS A 37 -13.11 4.72 -8.94
CA LYS A 37 -14.57 4.66 -8.75
C LYS A 37 -15.08 6.06 -8.48
N VAL A 38 -15.24 6.79 -9.58
CA VAL A 38 -16.11 7.92 -9.80
C VAL A 38 -17.52 7.34 -9.68
N PHE A 39 -18.02 7.25 -8.46
CA PHE A 39 -19.46 7.27 -8.32
C PHE A 39 -19.88 8.71 -8.63
N ARG A 40 -20.69 8.90 -9.68
CA ARG A 40 -21.48 10.12 -9.82
C ARG A 40 -22.38 10.17 -8.59
N ILE A 41 -21.93 10.86 -7.55
CA ILE A 41 -22.82 11.33 -6.49
C ILE A 41 -23.47 12.61 -7.02
N GLU A 42 -24.67 12.95 -6.54
CA GLU A 42 -25.47 14.11 -7.00
C GLU A 42 -24.69 15.45 -7.01
N PHE A 43 -23.53 15.51 -6.34
CA PHE A 43 -22.70 16.71 -6.18
C PHE A 43 -21.26 16.59 -6.73
N GLY A 44 -20.91 15.57 -7.53
CA GLY A 44 -19.61 15.53 -8.24
C GLY A 44 -18.92 14.16 -8.38
N ILE A 45 -17.65 14.21 -8.77
CA ILE A 45 -16.74 13.06 -8.93
C ILE A 45 -15.90 12.91 -7.66
N LYS A 46 -16.02 11.79 -6.93
CA LYS A 46 -15.18 11.51 -5.75
C LYS A 46 -14.50 10.15 -5.87
N ALA A 47 -13.17 10.14 -5.80
CA ALA A 47 -12.39 8.90 -5.75
C ALA A 47 -12.47 8.27 -4.35
N TYR A 48 -12.53 6.94 -4.31
CA TYR A 48 -12.40 6.19 -3.06
C TYR A 48 -10.91 5.96 -2.80
N ILE A 49 -10.47 6.36 -1.61
CA ILE A 49 -9.08 6.23 -1.18
C ILE A 49 -8.92 4.86 -0.54
N CYS A 50 -7.93 4.11 -0.99
CA CYS A 50 -7.48 2.87 -0.38
C CYS A 50 -6.14 3.13 0.32
N THR A 51 -5.84 2.37 1.37
CA THR A 51 -4.53 2.41 2.04
C THR A 51 -3.65 1.29 1.47
N SER A 52 -2.40 1.62 1.17
CA SER A 52 -1.36 0.62 0.86
C SER A 52 -0.43 0.43 2.05
N TYR A 53 0.39 -0.62 2.04
CA TYR A 53 1.27 -0.92 3.16
C TYR A 53 2.68 -1.24 2.68
N LEU A 54 3.67 -0.56 3.25
CA LEU A 54 5.05 -1.00 3.26
C LEU A 54 5.28 -1.83 4.53
N ILE A 55 5.56 -3.10 4.33
CA ILE A 55 5.75 -4.10 5.39
C ILE A 55 7.25 -4.39 5.49
N ASP A 56 7.76 -4.25 6.71
CA ASP A 56 9.16 -4.52 7.08
C ASP A 56 10.18 -3.87 6.13
N LYS A 57 9.84 -2.69 5.61
CA LYS A 57 10.63 -1.93 4.61
C LYS A 57 11.10 -2.75 3.40
N THR A 58 10.44 -3.87 3.09
CA THR A 58 10.87 -4.80 2.02
C THR A 58 9.75 -5.29 1.13
N ILE A 59 8.49 -5.24 1.59
CA ILE A 59 7.31 -5.68 0.84
C ILE A 59 6.34 -4.51 0.72
N TYR A 60 5.91 -4.18 -0.49
CA TYR A 60 4.92 -3.13 -0.75
C TYR A 60 3.67 -3.77 -1.31
N TYR A 61 2.59 -3.64 -0.57
CA TYR A 61 1.28 -4.18 -0.90
C TYR A 61 0.33 -3.06 -1.29
N VAL A 62 -0.18 -3.12 -2.51
CA VAL A 62 -1.13 -2.16 -3.06
C VAL A 62 -2.17 -2.88 -3.93
N SER A 63 -3.42 -2.91 -3.45
CA SER A 63 -4.56 -3.60 -4.08
C SER A 63 -5.73 -2.63 -4.31
N ASP A 64 -6.65 -3.00 -5.19
CA ASP A 64 -7.93 -2.32 -5.43
C ASP A 64 -7.79 -0.88 -5.96
N VAL A 65 -6.81 -0.66 -6.85
CA VAL A 65 -6.41 0.68 -7.27
C VAL A 65 -6.27 0.79 -8.78
N SER A 66 -6.61 1.96 -9.34
CA SER A 66 -6.36 2.27 -10.76
C SER A 66 -5.32 3.37 -10.96
N MET A 67 -4.78 3.92 -9.87
CA MET A 67 -3.74 4.94 -9.88
C MET A 67 -3.00 4.98 -8.54
N ILE A 68 -1.69 5.16 -8.58
CA ILE A 68 -0.87 5.49 -7.41
C ILE A 68 -0.37 6.94 -7.56
N PRO A 69 -0.74 7.87 -6.66
CA PRO A 69 -0.27 9.24 -6.71
C PRO A 69 1.25 9.34 -6.56
N LYS A 70 1.83 10.35 -7.19
CA LYS A 70 3.26 10.62 -7.09
C LYS A 70 3.72 10.81 -5.64
N GLU A 71 2.91 11.46 -4.80
CA GLU A 71 3.21 11.65 -3.39
C GLU A 71 3.39 10.32 -2.64
N THR A 72 2.53 9.34 -2.90
CA THR A 72 2.63 7.99 -2.33
C THR A 72 3.95 7.32 -2.72
N MET A 73 4.34 7.44 -4.00
CA MET A 73 5.60 6.89 -4.51
C MET A 73 6.83 7.57 -3.90
N GLU A 74 6.80 8.89 -3.71
CA GLU A 74 7.92 9.61 -3.07
C GLU A 74 8.04 9.26 -1.58
N ARG A 75 6.90 9.09 -0.88
CA ARG A 75 6.89 8.59 0.51
C ARG A 75 7.44 7.16 0.61
N LEU A 76 7.08 6.29 -0.32
CA LEU A 76 7.62 4.92 -0.41
C LEU A 76 9.15 4.95 -0.55
N LYS A 77 9.68 5.71 -1.52
CA LYS A 77 11.13 5.85 -1.76
C LYS A 77 11.85 6.36 -0.51
N LYS A 78 11.38 7.48 0.08
CA LYS A 78 11.96 8.04 1.30
C LYS A 78 12.00 7.03 2.46
N SER A 79 10.97 6.20 2.58
CA SER A 79 10.87 5.19 3.64
C SER A 79 11.87 4.06 3.44
N LEU A 80 12.08 3.63 2.19
CA LEU A 80 13.11 2.65 1.82
C LEU A 80 14.53 3.20 2.07
N ASP A 81 14.79 4.46 1.72
CA ASP A 81 16.11 5.09 1.88
C ASP A 81 16.49 5.33 3.36
N SER A 82 15.51 5.59 4.22
CA SER A 82 15.70 5.95 5.64
C SER A 82 16.33 4.87 6.53
N GLY A 83 16.45 3.63 6.03
CA GLY A 83 17.13 2.53 6.72
C GLY A 83 18.65 2.49 6.54
N THR A 84 19.21 3.34 5.68
CA THR A 84 20.63 3.30 5.30
C THR A 84 21.46 4.28 6.13
N THR A 85 21.92 3.86 7.31
CA THR A 85 22.87 4.65 8.10
C THR A 85 24.28 4.56 7.49
N GLU A 86 24.96 5.71 7.50
CA GLU A 86 26.32 5.96 7.01
C GLU A 86 27.33 4.93 7.53
N GLY A 87 28.00 4.20 6.65
CA GLY A 87 29.19 3.42 7.05
C GLY A 87 29.47 2.10 6.33
N LYS A 88 28.57 1.55 5.52
CA LYS A 88 28.87 0.37 4.69
C LYS A 88 28.43 0.58 3.25
N LYS A 89 29.37 1.06 2.43
CA LYS A 89 29.36 0.82 0.97
C LYS A 89 29.59 -0.68 0.74
N GLU A 90 28.52 -1.47 0.85
CA GLU A 90 28.36 -2.78 0.23
C GLU A 90 27.01 -3.36 0.65
N SER A 91 25.95 -3.01 -0.08
CA SER A 91 24.91 -3.96 -0.48
C SER A 91 24.08 -3.34 -1.60
N ILE A 92 23.89 -4.11 -2.66
CA ILE A 92 23.06 -3.83 -3.83
C ILE A 92 21.67 -3.38 -3.33
N ASN A 93 21.23 -2.17 -3.69
CA ASN A 93 19.89 -1.60 -3.47
C ASN A 93 19.22 -1.97 -2.14
N GLY A 94 19.13 -1.02 -1.19
CA GLY A 94 18.13 -1.06 -0.09
C GLY A 94 16.71 -0.94 -0.62
N GLY A 95 16.37 -1.79 -1.60
CA GLY A 95 15.22 -1.70 -2.44
C GLY A 95 14.14 -2.67 -2.01
N LEU A 96 12.94 -2.33 -2.46
CA LEU A 96 11.77 -3.19 -2.38
C LEU A 96 12.10 -4.59 -2.92
N LYS A 97 11.89 -5.63 -2.11
CA LYS A 97 12.14 -7.03 -2.50
C LYS A 97 10.92 -7.66 -3.16
N VAL A 98 9.73 -7.25 -2.72
CA VAL A 98 8.45 -7.78 -3.21
C VAL A 98 7.49 -6.62 -3.44
N LEU A 99 6.94 -6.56 -4.65
CA LEU A 99 5.82 -5.70 -5.00
C LEU A 99 4.59 -6.58 -5.22
N ILE A 100 3.52 -6.32 -4.49
CA ILE A 100 2.20 -6.91 -4.72
C ILE A 100 1.32 -5.77 -5.23
N ILE A 101 0.92 -5.83 -6.50
CA ILE A 101 0.19 -4.77 -7.19
C ILE A 101 -1.10 -5.27 -7.82
N ASP A 102 -2.16 -4.47 -7.71
CA ASP A 102 -3.45 -4.71 -8.35
C ASP A 102 -3.31 -5.01 -9.85
N THR A 103 -4.02 -6.03 -10.32
CA THR A 103 -4.15 -6.39 -11.74
C THR A 103 -5.45 -7.13 -11.95
N LEU A 104 -6.52 -6.44 -12.34
CA LEU A 104 -7.83 -7.08 -12.48
C LEU A 104 -7.93 -7.94 -13.74
N ARG A 105 -7.43 -7.45 -14.87
CA ARG A 105 -7.57 -8.08 -16.19
C ARG A 105 -6.57 -7.52 -17.20
N LEU A 106 -6.63 -7.97 -18.45
CA LEU A 106 -5.75 -7.48 -19.52
C LEU A 106 -5.93 -5.99 -19.84
N LEU A 107 -7.19 -5.52 -19.88
CA LEU A 107 -7.53 -4.13 -20.22
C LEU A 107 -7.77 -3.29 -18.97
N PRO A 108 -7.46 -1.97 -19.01
CA PRO A 108 -7.77 -1.05 -17.92
C PRO A 108 -9.22 -1.15 -17.44
N HIS A 109 -9.42 -0.92 -16.15
CA HIS A 109 -10.74 -0.78 -15.54
C HIS A 109 -10.85 0.58 -14.85
N ALA A 110 -12.07 1.06 -14.66
CA ALA A 110 -12.32 2.32 -13.99
C ALA A 110 -11.88 2.31 -12.52
N SER A 111 -11.54 1.18 -11.92
CA SER A 111 -11.18 1.10 -10.50
C SER A 111 -9.99 0.22 -10.19
N HIS A 112 -9.47 -0.48 -11.20
CA HIS A 112 -8.37 -1.43 -11.07
C HIS A 112 -7.43 -1.26 -12.25
N PHE A 113 -6.16 -1.55 -12.02
CA PHE A 113 -5.19 -1.63 -13.09
C PHE A 113 -5.49 -2.81 -14.02
N GLY A 114 -5.28 -2.58 -15.31
CA GLY A 114 -5.02 -3.64 -16.27
C GLY A 114 -3.55 -4.06 -16.25
N ILE A 115 -3.23 -5.24 -16.79
CA ILE A 115 -1.87 -5.81 -16.74
C ILE A 115 -0.77 -4.85 -17.23
N ALA A 116 -1.02 -4.10 -18.32
CA ALA A 116 -0.07 -3.15 -18.86
C ALA A 116 0.18 -1.96 -17.92
N GLN A 117 -0.86 -1.51 -17.18
CA GLN A 117 -0.72 -0.43 -16.20
C GLN A 117 0.06 -0.90 -14.97
N SER A 118 -0.21 -2.11 -14.49
CA SER A 118 0.50 -2.70 -13.35
C SER A 118 1.98 -2.88 -13.65
N ILE A 119 2.32 -3.36 -14.86
CA ILE A 119 3.71 -3.49 -15.32
C ILE A 119 4.38 -2.13 -15.48
N HIS A 120 3.67 -1.11 -15.99
CA HIS A 120 4.25 0.22 -16.18
C HIS A 120 4.56 0.93 -14.85
N VAL A 121 3.79 0.65 -13.80
CA VAL A 121 3.97 1.23 -12.46
C VAL A 121 5.06 0.52 -11.65
N ALA A 122 5.26 -0.78 -11.89
CA ALA A 122 6.27 -1.61 -11.26
C ALA A 122 7.69 -1.27 -11.73
#